data_AF-A0A835YTZ1-F1
#
_entry.id   AF-A0A835YTZ1-F1
#
_cell.length_a   1.000
_cell.length_b   1.000
_cell.length_c   1.000
_cell.angle_alpha   90.00
_cell.angle_beta   90.00
_cell.angle_gamma   90.00
#
_symmetry.space_group_name_H-M   'P 1'
#
loop_
_entity.id
_entity.type
_entity.pdbx_description
1 polymer ?
#
loop_
_entity_poly.entity_id
_entity_poly.type
_entity_poly.pdbx_seq_one_letter_code
_entity_poly.pdbx_strand_id
1 'polypeptide(L)'
;HGYVAARHVADFGHVICGATKKRTFRVVNTGRAGAVSWAFDKALLAGSGFALEPDRVARLPEGAAASVTATFQARRAFENGPREVALPIAVKNGPATLLVLRACVAVPAVAVSAALLEFGDVVVGRSCTSCLQLHNPGPVPADWELKAPLNISDARDEARFEVAPRGGRLAPGARANVAVEFVPLEGQAYATKLPLRVANSAKTHMICLQGVGVHPRVAFDPPRALLGPVLPGAPWARAIVAMRNDGAVPIEVFSLDFDAQYGAEERALAVARGYDERDVLRVPPRQPGEGL
;
A
#
# COMPACT_ATOMS: atom_id res chain seq x y z
N HIS A 1 12.93 53.96 -7.31
CA HIS A 1 12.49 52.79 -6.53
C HIS A 1 11.12 53.08 -5.96
N GLY A 2 10.06 52.53 -6.56
CA GLY A 2 8.68 52.72 -6.07
C GLY A 2 8.46 51.90 -4.81
N TYR A 3 7.96 52.53 -3.74
CA TYR A 3 7.62 51.86 -2.50
C TYR A 3 6.44 50.89 -2.72
N VAL A 4 6.61 49.61 -2.35
CA VAL A 4 5.51 48.65 -2.28
C VAL A 4 4.86 48.81 -0.91
N ALA A 5 3.60 49.24 -0.88
CA ALA A 5 2.89 49.49 0.38
C ALA A 5 2.41 48.20 1.07
N ALA A 6 2.18 47.13 0.32
CA ALA A 6 1.75 45.85 0.88
C ALA A 6 2.15 44.66 0.00
N ARG A 7 2.43 43.51 0.63
CA ARG A 7 2.67 42.21 -0.02
C ARG A 7 1.63 41.21 0.46
N HIS A 8 0.90 40.60 -0.47
CA HIS A 8 -0.08 39.56 -0.20
C HIS A 8 0.34 38.26 -0.87
N VAL A 9 0.07 37.12 -0.23
CA VAL A 9 0.44 35.79 -0.77
C VAL A 9 -0.82 34.94 -0.91
N ALA A 10 -1.07 34.46 -2.13
CA ALA A 10 -2.05 33.42 -2.40
C ALA A 10 -1.29 32.10 -2.61
N ASP A 11 -1.16 31.31 -1.54
CA ASP A 11 -0.44 30.05 -1.56
C ASP A 11 -1.39 28.87 -1.83
N PHE A 12 -1.18 28.14 -2.92
CA PHE A 12 -1.94 26.96 -3.28
C PHE A 12 -1.46 25.70 -2.56
N GLY A 13 -0.32 25.75 -1.85
CA GLY A 13 0.32 24.61 -1.22
C GLY A 13 0.77 23.58 -2.24
N HIS A 14 0.80 22.31 -1.85
CA HIS A 14 1.13 21.22 -2.76
C HIS A 14 -0.02 20.90 -3.71
N VAL A 15 0.30 20.74 -4.98
CA VAL A 15 -0.64 20.39 -6.05
C VAL A 15 -0.04 19.23 -6.85
N ILE A 16 -0.83 18.17 -7.00
CA ILE A 16 -0.42 16.97 -7.73
C ILE A 16 -0.16 17.33 -9.19
N CYS A 17 0.95 16.85 -9.76
CA CYS A 17 1.26 17.04 -11.18
C CYS A 17 0.10 16.54 -12.06
N GLY A 18 -0.35 17.39 -12.99
CA GLY A 18 -1.53 17.19 -13.84
C GLY A 18 -2.84 17.75 -13.27
N ALA A 19 -2.88 18.14 -11.99
CA ALA A 19 -4.09 18.65 -11.35
C ALA A 19 -4.23 20.18 -11.47
N THR A 20 -5.45 20.66 -11.25
CA THR A 20 -5.81 22.09 -11.19
C THR A 20 -6.39 22.42 -9.83
N LYS A 21 -5.94 23.52 -9.23
CA LYS A 21 -6.46 24.02 -7.96
C LYS A 21 -6.91 25.46 -8.12
N LYS A 22 -8.03 25.82 -7.49
CA LYS A 22 -8.61 27.18 -7.52
C LYS A 22 -8.66 27.76 -6.11
N ARG A 23 -8.46 29.07 -6.00
CA ARG A 23 -8.67 29.85 -4.78
C ARG A 23 -9.32 31.18 -5.14
N THR A 24 -10.37 31.54 -4.42
CA THR A 24 -11.02 32.83 -4.57
C THR A 24 -10.68 33.70 -3.37
N PHE A 25 -10.25 34.93 -3.64
CA PHE A 25 -10.00 35.94 -2.62
C PHE A 25 -10.70 37.25 -3.01
N ARG A 26 -10.88 38.14 -2.03
CA ARG A 26 -11.52 39.43 -2.23
C ARG A 26 -10.49 40.54 -2.17
N VAL A 27 -10.57 41.47 -3.11
CA VAL A 27 -9.81 42.71 -3.12
C VAL A 27 -10.77 43.83 -2.75
N VAL A 28 -10.48 44.56 -1.68
CA VAL A 28 -11.35 45.61 -1.15
C VAL A 28 -10.72 46.97 -1.42
N ASN A 29 -11.50 47.92 -1.94
CA ASN A 29 -11.07 49.30 -2.05
C ASN A 29 -11.22 49.99 -0.68
N THR A 30 -10.12 50.06 0.08
CA THR A 30 -10.06 50.73 1.39
C THR A 30 -9.64 52.20 1.28
N GLY A 31 -9.40 52.70 0.07
CA GLY A 31 -9.02 54.09 -0.17
C GLY A 31 -10.22 55.04 -0.15
N ARG A 32 -9.97 56.30 0.21
CA ARG A 32 -10.97 57.40 0.20
C ARG A 32 -10.88 58.29 -1.05
N ALA A 33 -10.10 57.87 -2.04
CA ALA A 33 -9.79 58.64 -3.24
C ALA A 33 -10.74 58.34 -4.41
N GLY A 34 -11.92 57.77 -4.12
CA GLY A 34 -12.91 57.36 -5.12
C GLY A 34 -12.66 55.97 -5.71
N ALA A 35 -13.23 55.71 -6.88
CA ALA A 35 -13.23 54.39 -7.50
C ALA A 35 -11.85 54.02 -8.09
N VAL A 36 -11.38 52.80 -7.83
CA VAL A 36 -10.08 52.31 -8.29
C VAL A 36 -10.20 51.29 -9.41
N SER A 37 -9.21 51.23 -10.29
CA SER A 37 -9.12 50.24 -11.37
C SER A 37 -7.72 49.67 -11.44
N TRP A 38 -7.60 48.38 -11.72
CA TRP A 38 -6.33 47.69 -11.92
C TRP A 38 -6.48 46.52 -12.89
N ALA A 39 -5.35 46.04 -13.40
CA ALA A 39 -5.28 44.83 -14.21
C ALA A 39 -4.06 44.01 -13.80
N PHE A 40 -4.17 42.69 -13.88
CA PHE A 40 -3.05 41.79 -13.68
C PHE A 40 -2.26 41.64 -14.98
N ASP A 41 -0.93 41.69 -14.89
CA ASP A 41 -0.07 41.52 -16.05
C ASP A 41 -0.12 40.07 -16.54
N LYS A 42 -0.72 39.88 -17.72
CA LYS A 42 -0.84 38.56 -18.37
C LYS A 42 0.51 38.02 -18.83
N ALA A 43 1.48 38.88 -19.15
CA ALA A 43 2.80 38.44 -19.58
C ALA A 43 3.54 37.73 -18.44
N LEU A 44 3.40 38.23 -17.20
CA LEU A 44 3.96 37.58 -16.01
C LEU A 44 3.26 36.25 -15.67
N LEU A 45 1.99 36.10 -16.04
CA LEU A 45 1.23 34.86 -15.86
C LEU A 45 1.52 33.82 -16.96
N ALA A 46 1.96 34.25 -18.15
CA ALA A 46 2.20 33.37 -19.28
C ALA A 46 3.22 32.27 -18.92
N GLY A 47 2.87 31.02 -19.20
CA GLY A 47 3.72 29.85 -18.93
C GLY A 47 3.85 29.45 -17.45
N SER A 48 3.46 30.30 -16.50
CA SER A 48 3.59 30.03 -15.06
C SER A 48 2.64 28.94 -14.53
N GLY A 49 1.54 28.70 -15.24
CA GLY A 49 0.44 27.84 -14.80
C GLY A 49 -0.61 28.55 -13.94
N PHE A 50 -0.39 29.82 -13.57
CA PHE A 50 -1.38 30.64 -12.88
C PHE A 50 -2.27 31.40 -13.87
N ALA A 51 -3.53 31.56 -13.50
CA ALA A 51 -4.51 32.42 -14.17
C ALA A 51 -5.37 33.12 -13.12
N LEU A 52 -5.82 34.34 -13.42
CA LEU A 52 -6.69 35.15 -12.56
C LEU A 52 -7.94 35.57 -13.34
N GLU A 53 -9.10 35.42 -12.71
CA GLU A 53 -10.39 35.81 -13.29
C GLU A 53 -11.25 36.54 -12.22
N PRO A 54 -11.71 37.78 -12.48
CA PRO A 54 -11.38 38.61 -13.65
C PRO A 54 -9.90 39.05 -13.65
N ASP A 55 -9.36 39.27 -14.85
CA ASP A 55 -7.98 39.74 -15.08
C ASP A 55 -7.84 41.27 -14.94
N ARG A 56 -8.95 41.99 -15.04
CA ARG A 56 -9.09 43.43 -14.85
C ARG A 56 -10.33 43.74 -14.04
N VAL A 57 -10.18 44.66 -13.08
CA VAL A 57 -11.30 45.24 -12.35
C VAL A 57 -11.31 46.73 -12.62
N ALA A 58 -12.46 47.24 -13.06
CA ALA A 58 -12.64 48.64 -13.40
C ALA A 58 -13.64 49.31 -12.47
N ARG A 59 -13.34 50.55 -12.07
CA ARG A 59 -14.20 51.43 -11.27
C ARG A 59 -14.79 50.74 -10.03
N LEU A 60 -13.98 50.05 -9.25
CA LEU A 60 -14.41 49.48 -7.97
C LEU A 60 -14.70 50.63 -6.97
N PRO A 61 -15.94 50.82 -6.50
CA PRO A 61 -16.29 51.92 -5.58
C PRO A 61 -15.55 51.83 -4.25
N GLU A 62 -15.52 52.94 -3.51
CA GLU A 62 -15.00 52.98 -2.14
C GLU A 62 -15.80 52.02 -1.23
N GLY A 63 -15.08 51.26 -0.39
CA GLY A 63 -15.67 50.26 0.50
C GLY A 63 -16.16 48.98 -0.18
N ALA A 64 -16.20 48.93 -1.52
CA ALA A 64 -16.63 47.76 -2.27
C ALA A 64 -15.52 46.71 -2.38
N ALA A 65 -15.93 45.46 -2.64
CA ALA A 65 -15.04 44.32 -2.81
C ALA A 65 -15.23 43.66 -4.17
N ALA A 66 -14.12 43.31 -4.83
CA ALA A 66 -14.10 42.48 -6.03
C ALA A 66 -13.62 41.07 -5.68
N SER A 67 -14.36 40.04 -6.09
CA SER A 67 -13.92 38.64 -5.97
C SER A 67 -13.05 38.28 -7.16
N VAL A 68 -11.84 37.80 -6.88
CA VAL A 68 -10.88 37.32 -7.89
C VAL A 68 -10.59 35.85 -7.63
N THR A 69 -10.73 35.03 -8.66
CA THR A 69 -10.42 33.60 -8.61
C THR A 69 -9.07 33.36 -9.27
N ALA A 70 -8.10 32.94 -8.48
CA ALA A 70 -6.83 32.43 -8.96
C ALA A 70 -6.94 30.92 -9.22
N THR A 71 -6.47 30.50 -10.38
CA THR A 71 -6.37 29.09 -10.78
C THR A 71 -4.90 28.76 -10.99
N PHE A 72 -4.44 27.66 -10.42
CA PHE A 72 -3.13 27.08 -10.70
C PHE A 72 -3.31 25.71 -11.36
N GLN A 73 -2.74 25.56 -12.56
CA GLN A 73 -2.68 24.29 -13.28
C GLN A 73 -1.26 23.75 -13.21
N ALA A 74 -1.06 22.67 -12.46
CA ALA A 74 0.22 21.97 -12.36
C ALA A 74 0.44 21.14 -13.64
N ARG A 75 0.93 21.76 -14.71
CA ARG A 75 1.10 21.08 -16.01
C ARG A 75 2.09 19.93 -15.90
N ARG A 76 1.89 18.86 -16.68
CA ARG A 76 2.79 17.67 -16.67
C ARG A 76 4.23 17.96 -17.08
N ALA A 77 4.46 19.02 -17.85
CA ALA A 77 5.80 19.48 -18.24
C ALA A 77 6.53 20.23 -17.10
N PHE A 78 5.87 20.49 -15.97
CA PHE A 78 6.50 21.16 -14.84
C PHE A 78 7.34 20.18 -14.03
N GLU A 79 8.56 20.60 -13.71
CA GLU A 79 9.37 19.94 -12.68
C GLU A 79 8.69 20.02 -11.30
N ASN A 80 8.96 19.01 -10.48
CA ASN A 80 8.51 18.98 -9.10
C ASN A 80 9.23 20.06 -8.30
N GLY A 81 8.49 20.81 -7.49
CA GLY A 81 9.05 21.86 -6.66
C GLY A 81 8.21 23.14 -6.62
N PRO A 82 8.73 24.18 -5.95
CA PRO A 82 8.02 25.44 -5.78
C PRO A 82 7.91 26.22 -7.09
N ARG A 83 6.79 26.92 -7.26
CA ARG A 83 6.52 27.89 -8.32
C ARG A 83 5.96 29.14 -7.71
N GLU A 84 6.51 30.28 -8.09
CA GLU A 84 6.11 31.59 -7.58
C GLU A 84 6.05 32.60 -8.73
N VAL A 85 5.01 33.44 -8.72
CA VAL A 85 4.88 34.61 -9.61
C VAL A 85 4.49 35.80 -8.77
N ALA A 86 5.23 36.90 -8.93
CA ALA A 86 4.93 38.17 -8.29
C ALA A 86 4.22 39.09 -9.29
N LEU A 87 3.04 39.58 -8.91
CA LEU A 87 2.16 40.42 -9.72
C LEU A 87 2.02 41.79 -9.06
N PRO A 88 2.69 42.83 -9.59
CA PRO A 88 2.46 44.19 -9.17
C PRO A 88 1.04 44.63 -9.52
N ILE A 89 0.30 45.10 -8.52
CA ILE A 89 -1.00 45.72 -8.67
C ILE A 89 -0.77 47.23 -8.64
N ALA A 90 -0.83 47.84 -9.83
CA ALA A 90 -0.74 49.29 -9.98
C ALA A 90 -2.15 49.89 -10.05
N VAL A 91 -2.45 50.77 -9.10
CA VAL A 91 -3.66 51.61 -9.11
C VAL A 91 -3.27 53.05 -9.43
N LYS A 92 -4.07 53.74 -10.24
CA LYS A 92 -3.80 55.15 -10.61
C LYS A 92 -3.76 56.01 -9.35
N ASN A 93 -2.68 56.77 -9.15
CA ASN A 93 -2.45 57.64 -7.99
C ASN A 93 -2.51 56.94 -6.63
N GLY A 94 -2.38 55.61 -6.58
CA GLY A 94 -2.33 54.85 -5.34
C GLY A 94 -0.99 54.13 -5.16
N PRO A 95 -0.73 53.59 -3.98
CA PRO A 95 0.50 52.88 -3.71
C PRO A 95 0.57 51.55 -4.47
N ALA A 96 1.80 51.13 -4.84
CA ALA A 96 2.01 49.82 -5.45
C ALA A 96 1.78 48.72 -4.42
N THR A 97 0.99 47.70 -4.76
CA THR A 97 0.78 46.50 -3.95
C THR A 97 1.30 45.28 -4.71
N LEU A 98 1.86 44.28 -4.03
CA LEU A 98 2.38 43.08 -4.66
C LEU A 98 1.53 41.87 -4.29
N LEU A 99 0.96 41.17 -5.27
CA LEU A 99 0.32 39.88 -5.09
C LEU A 99 1.28 38.77 -5.52
N VAL A 100 1.62 37.86 -4.62
CA VAL A 100 2.47 36.71 -4.90
C VAL A 100 1.61 35.46 -4.97
N LEU A 101 1.60 34.80 -6.13
CA LEU A 101 0.98 33.50 -6.30
C LEU A 101 2.05 32.43 -6.10
N ARG A 102 1.82 31.49 -5.17
CA ARG A 102 2.76 30.40 -4.89
C ARG A 102 2.07 29.05 -4.96
N ALA A 103 2.76 28.04 -5.46
CA ALA A 103 2.33 26.64 -5.42
C ALA A 103 3.57 25.74 -5.36
N CYS A 104 3.40 24.48 -4.96
CA CYS A 104 4.45 23.47 -5.07
C CYS A 104 3.92 22.29 -5.86
N VAL A 105 4.52 22.00 -7.02
CA VAL A 105 4.19 20.84 -7.82
C VAL A 105 4.81 19.61 -7.16
N ALA A 106 4.00 18.60 -6.88
CA ALA A 106 4.46 17.36 -6.29
C ALA A 106 3.84 16.15 -6.99
N VAL A 107 4.51 15.00 -6.91
CA VAL A 107 3.95 13.71 -7.33
C VAL A 107 3.77 12.82 -6.11
N PRO A 108 2.71 12.00 -6.04
CA PRO A 108 2.55 11.02 -4.99
C PRO A 108 3.70 10.00 -5.00
N ALA A 109 4.12 9.59 -3.81
CA ALA A 109 5.20 8.61 -3.63
C ALA A 109 4.84 7.63 -2.53
N VAL A 110 5.28 6.38 -2.69
CA VAL A 110 5.18 5.35 -1.65
C VAL A 110 6.55 4.70 -1.51
N ALA A 111 7.03 4.59 -0.27
CA ALA A 111 8.17 3.80 0.12
C ALA A 111 7.69 2.47 0.70
N VAL A 112 8.41 1.40 0.39
CA VAL A 112 8.17 0.04 0.90
C VAL A 112 9.24 -0.29 1.92
N SER A 113 8.90 -0.97 3.02
CA SER A 113 9.87 -1.36 4.05
C SER A 113 10.85 -2.42 3.56
N ALA A 114 10.41 -3.30 2.67
CA ALA A 114 11.23 -4.33 2.04
C ALA A 114 10.75 -4.57 0.59
N ALA A 115 11.69 -4.86 -0.31
CA ALA A 115 11.38 -5.28 -1.68
C ALA A 115 11.23 -6.80 -1.81
N LEU A 116 11.66 -7.56 -0.80
CA LEU A 116 11.60 -9.01 -0.72
C LEU A 116 10.99 -9.42 0.61
N LEU A 117 10.01 -10.32 0.59
CA LEU A 117 9.42 -10.94 1.75
C LEU A 117 9.67 -12.46 1.68
N GLU A 118 10.50 -12.96 2.58
CA GLU A 118 10.87 -14.37 2.68
C GLU A 118 10.10 -15.03 3.80
N PHE A 119 9.38 -16.11 3.47
CA PHE A 119 8.61 -16.91 4.41
C PHE A 119 9.38 -18.12 4.92
N GLY A 120 10.51 -18.46 4.27
CA GLY A 120 11.29 -19.65 4.58
C GLY A 120 10.52 -20.95 4.30
N ASP A 121 10.86 -21.98 5.06
CA ASP A 121 10.22 -23.29 4.98
C ASP A 121 8.91 -23.28 5.77
N VAL A 122 7.80 -23.53 5.07
CA VAL A 122 6.47 -23.64 5.65
C VAL A 122 5.92 -25.03 5.36
N VAL A 123 5.52 -25.74 6.41
CA VAL A 123 4.97 -27.09 6.29
C VAL A 123 3.67 -27.04 5.48
N VAL A 124 3.52 -27.92 4.49
CA VAL A 124 2.28 -28.04 3.72
C VAL A 124 1.11 -28.30 4.65
N GLY A 125 0.04 -27.53 4.49
CA GLY A 125 -1.14 -27.51 5.38
C GLY A 125 -1.05 -26.48 6.51
N ARG A 126 0.09 -25.83 6.71
CA ARG A 126 0.23 -24.64 7.58
C ARG A 126 0.25 -23.36 6.74
N SER A 127 0.12 -22.23 7.41
CA SER A 127 0.32 -20.91 6.82
C SER A 127 1.31 -20.07 7.64
N CYS A 128 1.92 -19.10 6.98
CA CYS A 128 2.81 -18.12 7.61
C CYS A 128 2.42 -16.72 7.14
N THR A 129 2.21 -15.80 8.08
CA THR A 129 1.82 -14.42 7.76
C THR A 129 2.95 -13.47 8.10
N SER A 130 3.30 -12.61 7.14
CA SER A 130 4.29 -11.57 7.30
C SER A 130 3.75 -10.23 6.80
N CYS A 131 4.24 -9.12 7.36
CA CYS A 131 3.71 -7.78 7.10
C CYS A 131 4.72 -6.91 6.37
N LEU A 132 4.29 -6.30 5.26
CA LEU A 132 5.00 -5.24 4.56
C LEU A 132 4.46 -3.88 4.99
N GLN A 133 5.33 -2.94 5.36
CA GLN A 133 4.91 -1.58 5.68
C GLN A 133 5.11 -0.65 4.48
N LEU A 134 4.04 0.05 4.13
CA LEU A 134 4.03 1.14 3.16
C LEU A 134 4.07 2.48 3.89
N HIS A 135 4.77 3.46 3.32
CA HIS A 135 4.90 4.80 3.88
C HIS A 135 4.82 5.85 2.76
N ASN A 136 4.08 6.93 2.98
CA ASN A 136 4.08 8.07 2.06
C ASN A 136 5.03 9.17 2.56
N PRO A 137 6.28 9.26 2.05
CA PRO A 137 7.21 10.33 2.42
C PRO A 137 6.88 11.67 1.74
N GLY A 138 5.95 11.68 0.80
CA GLY A 138 5.62 12.84 -0.02
C GLY A 138 4.64 13.80 0.67
N PRO A 139 4.56 15.04 0.18
CA PRO A 139 3.70 16.07 0.77
C PRO A 139 2.25 16.03 0.25
N VAL A 140 1.92 15.09 -0.65
CA VAL A 140 0.59 14.90 -1.22
C VAL A 140 0.09 13.47 -0.94
N PRO A 141 -1.23 13.26 -0.81
CA PRO A 141 -1.79 11.92 -0.66
C PRO A 141 -1.39 10.99 -1.81
N ALA A 142 -1.18 9.72 -1.50
CA ALA A 142 -0.82 8.68 -2.46
C ALA A 142 -1.87 7.56 -2.45
N ASP A 143 -2.57 7.40 -3.56
CA ASP A 143 -3.44 6.26 -3.82
C ASP A 143 -2.58 5.14 -4.42
N TRP A 144 -2.58 3.97 -3.79
CA TRP A 144 -1.70 2.86 -4.13
C TRP A 144 -2.48 1.56 -4.32
N GLU A 145 -1.94 0.67 -5.14
CA GLU A 145 -2.55 -0.61 -5.47
C GLU A 145 -1.49 -1.67 -5.81
N LEU A 146 -1.63 -2.87 -5.22
CA LEU A 146 -0.87 -4.08 -5.51
C LEU A 146 -1.61 -4.89 -6.58
N LYS A 147 -1.10 -4.82 -7.80
CA LYS A 147 -1.64 -5.58 -8.94
C LYS A 147 -1.22 -7.05 -8.86
N ALA A 148 -1.97 -7.89 -9.56
CA ALA A 148 -1.55 -9.25 -9.85
C ALA A 148 -0.27 -9.24 -10.73
N PRO A 149 0.54 -10.31 -10.70
CA PRO A 149 1.67 -10.50 -11.58
C PRO A 149 1.25 -10.46 -13.05
N LEU A 150 2.20 -10.08 -13.91
CA LEU A 150 1.98 -10.02 -15.35
C LEU A 150 2.20 -11.37 -16.06
N ASN A 151 2.96 -12.28 -15.42
CA ASN A 151 3.36 -13.56 -16.01
C ASN A 151 2.55 -14.71 -15.42
N ILE A 152 2.26 -15.72 -16.26
CA ILE A 152 1.43 -16.88 -15.89
C ILE A 152 2.08 -17.72 -14.76
N SER A 153 3.41 -17.90 -14.79
CA SER A 153 4.14 -18.62 -13.73
C SER A 153 3.95 -17.95 -12.37
N ASP A 154 4.18 -16.64 -12.33
CA ASP A 154 4.10 -15.84 -11.11
C ASP A 154 2.66 -15.78 -10.59
N ALA A 155 1.66 -15.79 -11.48
CA ALA A 155 0.24 -15.82 -11.13
C ALA A 155 -0.20 -17.17 -10.53
N ARG A 156 0.38 -18.29 -10.97
CA ARG A 156 0.13 -19.60 -10.37
C ARG A 156 0.62 -19.65 -8.92
N ASP A 157 1.80 -19.09 -8.69
CA ASP A 157 2.40 -19.02 -7.35
C ASP A 157 1.73 -17.96 -6.48
N GLU A 158 1.27 -16.84 -7.06
CA GLU A 158 0.51 -15.80 -6.34
C GLU A 158 -0.74 -16.36 -5.67
N ALA A 159 -1.39 -17.38 -6.24
CA ALA A 159 -2.55 -18.01 -5.62
C ALA A 159 -2.23 -18.66 -4.25
N ARG A 160 -0.96 -18.75 -3.86
CA ARG A 160 -0.48 -19.20 -2.55
C ARG A 160 -0.12 -18.07 -1.60
N PHE A 161 -0.20 -16.82 -2.05
CA PHE A 161 0.04 -15.62 -1.26
C PHE A 161 -1.24 -14.79 -1.18
N GLU A 162 -1.91 -14.83 -0.03
CA GLU A 162 -3.08 -14.02 0.25
C GLU A 162 -2.65 -12.64 0.79
N VAL A 163 -3.00 -11.57 0.07
CA VAL A 163 -2.51 -10.20 0.35
C VAL A 163 -3.67 -9.30 0.74
N ALA A 164 -3.58 -8.66 1.91
CA ALA A 164 -4.59 -7.72 2.39
C ALA A 164 -4.00 -6.56 3.22
N PRO A 165 -4.40 -5.29 2.96
CA PRO A 165 -5.22 -4.83 1.84
C PRO A 165 -4.41 -4.79 0.53
N ARG A 166 -5.10 -4.95 -0.62
CA ARG A 166 -4.46 -4.82 -1.95
C ARG A 166 -4.38 -3.38 -2.45
N GLY A 167 -5.01 -2.42 -1.80
CA GLY A 167 -4.95 -1.03 -2.18
C GLY A 167 -5.44 -0.12 -1.07
N GLY A 168 -5.16 1.17 -1.21
CA GLY A 168 -5.58 2.16 -0.23
C GLY A 168 -5.06 3.54 -0.55
N ARG A 169 -5.31 4.46 0.39
CA ARG A 169 -4.88 5.86 0.30
C ARG A 169 -4.03 6.23 1.51
N LEU A 170 -2.83 6.71 1.27
CA LEU A 170 -1.91 7.20 2.31
C LEU A 170 -1.86 8.72 2.29
N ALA A 171 -2.25 9.34 3.40
CA ALA A 171 -1.99 10.76 3.63
C ALA A 171 -0.47 11.04 3.74
N PRO A 172 -0.03 12.30 3.57
CA PRO A 172 1.37 12.68 3.79
C PRO A 172 1.89 12.20 5.15
N GLY A 173 3.04 11.52 5.18
CA GLY A 173 3.66 10.96 6.38
C GLY A 173 2.98 9.72 6.96
N ALA A 174 1.83 9.30 6.42
CA ALA A 174 1.09 8.14 6.92
C ALA A 174 1.77 6.82 6.53
N ARG A 175 1.47 5.77 7.29
CA ARG A 175 1.92 4.41 7.07
C ARG A 175 0.73 3.45 7.03
N ALA A 176 0.87 2.36 6.28
CA ALA A 176 -0.08 1.25 6.26
C ALA A 176 0.66 -0.08 6.28
N ASN A 177 0.10 -1.07 6.97
CA ASN A 177 0.63 -2.43 6.98
C ASN A 177 -0.19 -3.27 6.00
N VAL A 178 0.50 -4.04 5.17
CA VAL A 178 -0.06 -5.03 4.26
C VAL A 178 0.34 -6.40 4.76
N ALA A 179 -0.63 -7.19 5.20
CA ALA A 179 -0.42 -8.58 5.57
C ALA A 179 -0.36 -9.44 4.31
N VAL A 180 0.61 -10.34 4.28
CA VAL A 180 0.78 -11.36 3.25
C VAL A 180 0.82 -12.70 3.95
N GLU A 181 -0.16 -13.55 3.70
CA GLU A 181 -0.22 -14.92 4.19
C GLU A 181 0.24 -15.88 3.09
N PHE A 182 1.24 -16.70 3.38
CA PHE A 182 1.72 -17.75 2.50
C PHE A 182 1.16 -19.11 2.91
N VAL A 183 0.52 -19.82 1.98
CA VAL A 183 -0.11 -21.14 2.17
C VAL A 183 0.37 -22.12 1.09
N PRO A 184 1.47 -22.86 1.32
CA PRO A 184 1.95 -23.86 0.37
C PRO A 184 1.03 -25.09 0.33
N LEU A 185 0.77 -25.60 -0.88
CA LEU A 185 0.00 -26.83 -1.09
C LEU A 185 0.87 -28.05 -1.44
N GLU A 186 2.08 -27.81 -1.95
CA GLU A 186 3.01 -28.85 -2.38
C GLU A 186 4.41 -28.54 -1.83
N GLY A 187 5.20 -29.59 -1.68
CA GLY A 187 6.59 -29.50 -1.23
C GLY A 187 7.53 -28.93 -2.30
N GLN A 188 7.42 -27.64 -2.62
CA GLN A 188 8.24 -26.96 -3.63
C GLN A 188 8.49 -25.49 -3.28
N ALA A 189 9.41 -24.84 -4.02
CA ALA A 189 9.63 -23.41 -3.93
C ALA A 189 8.54 -22.63 -4.66
N TYR A 190 8.08 -21.55 -4.05
CA TYR A 190 7.11 -20.60 -4.61
C TYR A 190 7.74 -19.22 -4.68
N ALA A 191 7.58 -18.55 -5.80
CA ALA A 191 8.06 -17.18 -5.96
C ALA A 191 7.12 -16.37 -6.85
N THR A 192 6.75 -15.17 -6.40
CA THR A 192 5.92 -14.27 -7.19
C THR A 192 6.35 -12.81 -7.03
N LYS A 193 5.99 -11.97 -8.00
CA LYS A 193 6.32 -10.54 -8.01
C LYS A 193 5.05 -9.71 -8.16
N LEU A 194 4.78 -8.88 -7.16
CA LEU A 194 3.62 -7.99 -7.12
C LEU A 194 4.00 -6.56 -7.52
N PRO A 195 3.45 -6.03 -8.63
CA PRO A 195 3.63 -4.63 -8.98
C PRO A 195 2.81 -3.71 -8.05
N LEU A 196 3.49 -2.86 -7.30
CA LEU A 196 2.90 -1.75 -6.55
C LEU A 196 2.85 -0.51 -7.43
N ARG A 197 1.64 -0.10 -7.81
CA ARG A 197 1.37 1.11 -8.57
C ARG A 197 0.89 2.22 -7.66
N VAL A 198 1.33 3.44 -7.95
CA VAL A 198 0.87 4.67 -7.28
C VAL A 198 0.24 5.59 -8.32
N ALA A 199 -1.00 6.01 -8.08
CA ALA A 199 -1.71 6.88 -9.00
C ALA A 199 -0.96 8.21 -9.20
N ASN A 200 -0.93 8.71 -10.45
CA ASN A 200 -0.21 9.93 -10.83
C ASN A 200 1.30 9.89 -10.53
N SER A 201 1.89 8.69 -10.44
CA SER A 201 3.33 8.47 -10.42
C SER A 201 3.74 7.59 -11.60
N ALA A 202 4.89 7.88 -12.20
CA ALA A 202 5.47 7.04 -13.24
C ALA A 202 6.24 5.83 -12.64
N LYS A 203 6.56 5.88 -11.34
CA LYS A 203 7.35 4.85 -10.67
C LYS A 203 6.45 3.68 -10.27
N THR A 204 6.84 2.48 -10.68
CA THR A 204 6.25 1.22 -10.19
C THR A 204 7.29 0.52 -9.33
N HIS A 205 6.88 0.06 -8.15
CA HIS A 205 7.73 -0.76 -7.27
C HIS A 205 7.39 -2.23 -7.49
N MET A 206 8.38 -3.11 -7.43
CA MET A 206 8.17 -4.56 -7.50
C MET A 206 8.46 -5.14 -6.12
N ILE A 207 7.49 -5.88 -5.58
CA ILE A 207 7.62 -6.61 -4.32
C ILE A 207 7.72 -8.10 -4.65
N CYS A 208 8.83 -8.72 -4.28
CA CYS A 208 9.06 -10.15 -4.44
C CYS A 208 8.58 -10.89 -3.19
N LEU A 209 7.82 -11.96 -3.37
CA LEU A 209 7.40 -12.88 -2.32
C LEU A 209 8.01 -14.25 -2.59
N GLN A 210 8.62 -14.87 -1.57
CA GLN A 210 9.31 -16.15 -1.71
C GLN A 210 9.09 -17.03 -0.49
N GLY A 211 8.84 -18.32 -0.71
CA GLY A 211 8.69 -19.31 0.35
C GLY A 211 8.82 -20.72 -0.20
N VAL A 212 9.05 -21.70 0.68
CA VAL A 212 9.18 -23.11 0.30
C VAL A 212 8.18 -23.94 1.08
N GLY A 213 7.36 -24.70 0.36
CA GLY A 213 6.54 -25.74 0.97
C GLY A 213 7.40 -26.95 1.32
N VAL A 214 7.24 -27.49 2.53
CA VAL A 214 7.92 -28.72 2.96
C VAL A 214 6.94 -29.75 3.48
N HIS A 215 7.17 -31.03 3.17
CA HIS A 215 6.38 -32.14 3.72
C HIS A 215 7.09 -32.77 4.93
N PRO A 216 6.33 -33.22 5.95
CA PRO A 216 6.86 -34.16 6.93
C PRO A 216 7.30 -35.44 6.22
N ARG A 217 8.47 -35.98 6.59
CA ARG A 217 9.04 -37.18 5.98
C ARG A 217 9.39 -38.21 7.04
N VAL A 218 8.68 -39.33 7.01
CA VAL A 218 8.94 -40.49 7.87
C VAL A 218 9.51 -41.62 7.03
N ALA A 219 10.57 -42.25 7.52
CA ALA A 219 11.17 -43.45 6.94
C ALA A 219 11.02 -44.62 7.91
N PHE A 220 10.92 -45.82 7.36
CA PHE A 220 10.79 -47.07 8.09
C PHE A 220 11.93 -48.02 7.73
N ASP A 221 12.53 -48.67 8.73
CA ASP A 221 13.59 -49.65 8.55
C ASP A 221 13.33 -50.95 9.35
N PRO A 222 13.08 -52.10 8.70
CA PRO A 222 12.97 -52.27 7.25
C PRO A 222 11.73 -51.56 6.69
N PRO A 223 11.72 -51.15 5.42
CA PRO A 223 10.58 -50.43 4.82
C PRO A 223 9.30 -51.27 4.74
N ARG A 224 9.39 -52.59 4.98
CA ARG A 224 8.27 -53.52 5.03
C ARG A 224 8.50 -54.53 6.15
N ALA A 225 7.51 -54.69 7.02
CA ALA A 225 7.45 -55.80 7.97
C ALA A 225 6.82 -57.03 7.29
N LEU A 226 7.62 -58.07 7.07
CA LEU A 226 7.12 -59.36 6.56
C LEU A 226 7.03 -60.35 7.71
N LEU A 227 5.79 -60.68 8.12
CA LEU A 227 5.53 -61.62 9.21
C LEU A 227 5.59 -63.09 8.76
N GLY A 228 5.50 -63.35 7.45
CA GLY A 228 5.44 -64.69 6.89
C GLY A 228 4.10 -65.41 7.20
N PRO A 229 3.93 -66.66 6.72
CA PRO A 229 2.76 -67.48 7.04
C PRO A 229 2.75 -67.89 8.52
N VAL A 230 1.57 -67.83 9.15
CA VAL A 230 1.38 -68.20 10.57
C VAL A 230 0.37 -69.35 10.65
N LEU A 231 0.72 -70.42 11.38
CA LEU A 231 -0.16 -71.58 11.56
C LEU A 231 -1.28 -71.28 12.57
N PRO A 232 -2.47 -71.89 12.42
CA PRO A 232 -3.52 -71.82 13.43
C PRO A 232 -3.00 -72.29 14.80
N GLY A 233 -3.19 -71.47 15.84
CA GLY A 233 -2.74 -71.78 17.21
C GLY A 233 -1.26 -71.51 17.50
N ALA A 234 -0.48 -71.04 16.52
CA ALA A 234 0.90 -70.60 16.76
C ALA A 234 0.94 -69.33 17.62
N PRO A 235 2.03 -69.08 18.37
CA PRO A 235 2.24 -67.81 19.04
C PRO A 235 2.28 -66.64 18.04
N TRP A 236 1.97 -65.44 18.52
CA TRP A 236 1.92 -64.21 17.71
C TRP A 236 3.21 -64.02 16.88
N ALA A 237 3.07 -63.91 15.56
CA ALA A 237 4.17 -63.47 14.70
C ALA A 237 4.41 -61.97 14.91
N ARG A 238 5.68 -61.58 15.03
CA ARG A 238 6.08 -60.20 15.28
C ARG A 238 7.22 -59.79 14.34
N ALA A 239 7.17 -58.55 13.88
CA ALA A 239 8.26 -57.88 13.19
C ALA A 239 8.42 -56.49 13.81
N ILE A 240 9.66 -56.07 14.01
CA ILE A 240 9.99 -54.76 14.56
C ILE A 240 10.44 -53.89 13.39
N VAL A 241 9.91 -52.66 13.34
CA VAL A 241 10.30 -51.66 12.35
C VAL A 241 10.70 -50.40 13.10
N ALA A 242 11.89 -49.89 12.81
CA ALA A 242 12.32 -48.60 13.29
C ALA A 242 11.67 -47.50 12.44
N MET A 243 11.01 -46.54 13.09
CA MET A 243 10.46 -45.35 12.46
C MET A 243 11.42 -44.18 12.71
N ARG A 244 11.78 -43.45 11.65
CA ARG A 244 12.70 -42.31 11.72
C ARG A 244 12.10 -41.08 11.03
N ASN A 245 12.24 -39.91 11.64
CA ASN A 245 11.94 -38.64 11.00
C ASN A 245 13.15 -38.23 10.14
N ASP A 246 13.00 -38.31 8.82
CA ASP A 246 14.02 -37.90 7.84
C ASP A 246 13.75 -36.48 7.32
N GLY A 247 12.76 -35.78 7.88
CA GLY A 247 12.43 -34.41 7.56
C GLY A 247 13.17 -33.40 8.44
N ALA A 248 13.17 -32.14 8.01
CA ALA A 248 13.73 -31.02 8.76
C ALA A 248 12.80 -30.49 9.86
N VAL A 249 11.56 -31.00 9.93
CA VAL A 249 10.51 -30.50 10.83
C VAL A 249 10.12 -31.61 11.81
N PRO A 250 9.89 -31.30 13.10
CA PRO A 250 9.35 -32.26 14.06
C PRO A 250 8.00 -32.84 13.62
N ILE A 251 7.79 -34.14 13.82
CA ILE A 251 6.59 -34.87 13.39
C ILE A 251 5.97 -35.54 14.61
N GLU A 252 4.65 -35.45 14.71
CA GLU A 252 3.84 -36.29 15.58
C GLU A 252 3.28 -37.45 14.79
N VAL A 253 3.33 -38.64 15.38
CA VAL A 253 2.75 -39.85 14.79
C VAL A 253 1.80 -40.47 15.79
N PHE A 254 0.56 -40.62 15.39
CA PHE A 254 -0.50 -41.23 16.18
C PHE A 254 -1.20 -42.33 15.38
N SER A 255 -1.89 -43.22 16.09
CA SER A 255 -2.69 -44.28 15.46
C SER A 255 -4.16 -43.93 15.57
N LEU A 256 -4.84 -43.86 14.44
CA LEU A 256 -6.29 -43.60 14.40
C LEU A 256 -7.12 -44.63 15.17
N ASP A 257 -6.62 -45.87 15.27
CA ASP A 257 -7.31 -46.98 15.95
C ASP A 257 -7.11 -46.97 17.47
N PHE A 258 -5.99 -46.42 17.95
CA PHE A 258 -5.58 -46.53 19.35
C PHE A 258 -5.45 -45.18 20.08
N ASP A 259 -5.49 -44.07 19.35
CA ASP A 259 -5.39 -42.74 19.91
C ASP A 259 -6.78 -42.16 20.26
N ALA A 260 -7.15 -42.28 21.53
CA ALA A 260 -8.40 -41.71 22.04
C ALA A 260 -8.38 -40.16 22.06
N GLN A 261 -7.21 -39.54 22.15
CA GLN A 261 -7.06 -38.09 22.12
C GLN A 261 -7.42 -37.56 20.74
N TYR A 262 -6.91 -38.15 19.66
CA TYR A 262 -7.29 -37.81 18.29
C TYR A 262 -8.82 -37.80 18.09
N GLY A 263 -9.52 -38.83 18.59
CA GLY A 263 -10.97 -38.91 18.45
C GLY A 263 -11.74 -37.85 19.26
N ALA A 264 -11.18 -37.36 20.36
CA ALA A 264 -11.76 -36.24 21.12
C ALA A 264 -11.49 -34.89 20.41
N GLU A 265 -10.28 -34.72 19.90
CA GLU A 265 -9.79 -33.58 19.14
C GLU A 265 -10.62 -33.32 17.87
N GLU A 266 -10.83 -34.34 17.04
CA GLU A 266 -11.68 -34.26 15.84
C GLU A 266 -13.11 -33.81 16.16
N ARG A 267 -13.70 -34.35 17.23
CA ARG A 267 -15.04 -33.95 17.68
C ARG A 267 -15.09 -32.51 18.14
N ALA A 268 -14.03 -32.04 18.81
CA ALA A 268 -13.93 -30.66 19.26
C ALA A 268 -13.81 -29.70 18.07
N LEU A 269 -12.99 -30.04 17.06
CA LEU A 269 -12.86 -29.26 15.82
C LEU A 269 -14.17 -29.22 15.03
N ALA A 270 -14.88 -30.36 14.90
CA ALA A 270 -16.12 -30.44 14.15
C ALA A 270 -17.25 -29.50 14.66
N VAL A 271 -17.19 -29.11 15.94
CA VAL A 271 -18.14 -28.16 16.55
C VAL A 271 -17.52 -26.79 16.84
N ALA A 272 -16.26 -26.59 16.45
CA ALA A 272 -15.55 -25.34 16.68
C ALA A 272 -16.18 -24.20 15.87
N ARG A 273 -16.07 -22.99 16.42
CA ARG A 273 -16.49 -21.76 15.74
C ARG A 273 -15.27 -21.09 15.11
N GLY A 274 -15.49 -20.31 14.04
CA GLY A 274 -14.42 -19.54 13.41
C GLY A 274 -13.92 -20.09 12.08
N TYR A 275 -14.62 -21.06 11.50
CA TYR A 275 -14.46 -21.44 10.10
C TYR A 275 -14.76 -20.24 9.19
N ASP A 276 -13.91 -20.02 8.19
CA ASP A 276 -14.11 -19.00 7.17
C ASP A 276 -15.08 -19.48 6.07
N GLU A 277 -15.32 -18.63 5.06
CA GLU A 277 -16.19 -18.94 3.92
C GLU A 277 -15.70 -20.12 3.06
N ARG A 278 -14.45 -20.56 3.25
CA ARG A 278 -13.83 -21.70 2.56
C ARG A 278 -13.85 -22.96 3.42
N ASP A 279 -14.57 -22.96 4.54
CA ASP A 279 -14.61 -24.04 5.52
C ASP A 279 -13.23 -24.35 6.11
N VAL A 280 -12.41 -23.31 6.31
CA VAL A 280 -11.07 -23.42 6.91
C VAL A 280 -11.05 -22.75 8.27
N LEU A 281 -10.63 -23.50 9.30
CA LEU A 281 -10.35 -22.99 10.63
C LEU A 281 -8.84 -22.78 10.80
N ARG A 282 -8.41 -21.53 11.02
CA ARG A 282 -7.02 -21.21 11.36
C ARG A 282 -6.80 -21.36 12.86
N VAL A 283 -5.90 -22.27 13.25
CA VAL A 283 -5.45 -22.44 14.64
C VAL A 283 -3.95 -22.13 14.75
N PRO A 284 -3.46 -21.69 15.92
CA PRO A 284 -2.03 -21.52 16.15
C PRO A 284 -1.25 -22.82 15.87
N PRO A 285 -0.01 -22.74 15.37
CA PRO A 285 0.83 -23.93 15.21
C PRO A 285 1.07 -24.63 16.55
N ARG A 286 0.83 -25.95 16.59
CA ARG A 286 1.08 -26.81 17.74
C ARG A 286 2.45 -27.50 17.64
N GLN A 287 3.06 -27.78 18.78
CA GLN A 287 4.21 -28.67 18.88
C GLN A 287 3.75 -30.14 18.82
N PRO A 288 4.61 -31.08 18.36
CA PRO A 288 4.27 -32.50 18.40
C PRO A 288 3.92 -32.97 19.82
N GLY A 289 2.79 -33.65 19.98
CA GLY A 289 2.30 -34.15 21.28
C GLY A 289 1.52 -33.12 22.09
N GLU A 290 1.33 -31.91 21.57
CA GLU A 290 0.49 -30.89 22.19
C GLU A 290 -0.98 -31.10 21.78
N GLY A 291 -1.86 -31.26 22.76
CA GLY A 291 -3.30 -31.42 22.50
C GLY A 291 -3.96 -30.17 21.91
N LEU A 292 -5.23 -30.30 21.50
CA LEU A 292 -6.08 -29.14 21.15
C LEU A 292 -6.54 -28.33 22.36
#